data_AF-A0A7Y7E835-F1
#
_entry.id   AF-A0A7Y7E835-F1
#
_cell.length_a   1.000
_cell.length_b   1.000
_cell.length_c   1.000
_cell.angle_alpha   90.00
_cell.angle_beta   90.00
_cell.angle_gamma   90.00
#
_symmetry.space_group_name_H-M   'P 1'
#
loop_
_entity.id
_entity.type
_entity.pdbx_description
1 polymer ?
#
loop_
_entity_poly.entity_id
_entity_poly.type
_entity_poly.pdbx_seq_one_letter_code
_entity_poly.pdbx_strand_id
1 'polypeptide(L)'
;MANTAKALLDEAAKHIGYKEGPDNDNMFGRWYGDNNQPWCAMFVSYCAAKSGNDDIIPRYEGCSAGVDWFQNRNLWSSTPSVGAIVFYGPGGGDHTEIVESFDDSTITTIGGNTNDDGSSNGDGVYRRHISRNSSRIYGYGHPNYIEDDDMPKRVSLARKTELVLKRNTVTQIPFIDEYADGGDQHPDKGGPAFISSNSDYIATAAATLKDVKPGLTIQTRFNEINSKGETVKEGPIEEHQGTGGNTYITQTRAGAVCDPGNRVVWTIEIINGDVDPTLTYAEVQANYWPR
;
A
#
# COMPACT_ATOMS: atom_id res chain seq x y z
N MET A 1 -7.72 -13.97 2.56
CA MET A 1 -7.09 -14.17 3.88
C MET A 1 -6.11 -13.03 4.04
N ALA A 2 -6.18 -12.29 5.14
CA ALA A 2 -5.33 -11.13 5.35
C ALA A 2 -4.14 -11.54 6.21
N ASN A 3 -3.12 -12.10 5.57
CA ASN A 3 -1.84 -12.43 6.19
C ASN A 3 -0.99 -11.16 6.35
N THR A 4 -1.55 -10.07 6.89
CA THR A 4 -0.86 -8.77 7.00
C THR A 4 -0.70 -8.36 8.45
N ALA A 5 0.41 -7.68 8.76
CA ALA A 5 0.68 -7.16 10.11
C ALA A 5 -0.43 -6.19 10.55
N LYS A 6 -0.95 -5.39 9.61
CA LYS A 6 -2.05 -4.48 9.84
C LYS A 6 -3.32 -5.21 10.29
N ALA A 7 -3.69 -6.30 9.63
CA ALA A 7 -4.89 -7.06 10.03
C ALA A 7 -4.76 -7.65 11.44
N LEU A 8 -3.58 -8.15 11.82
CA LEU A 8 -3.32 -8.63 13.18
C LEU A 8 -3.46 -7.50 14.21
N LEU A 9 -2.82 -6.35 13.94
CA LEU A 9 -2.84 -5.20 14.85
C LEU A 9 -4.23 -4.57 14.97
N ASP A 10 -4.97 -4.46 13.87
CA ASP A 10 -6.36 -3.98 13.87
C ASP A 10 -7.26 -4.89 14.72
N GLU A 11 -7.04 -6.21 14.68
CA GLU A 11 -7.77 -7.14 15.55
C GLU A 11 -7.36 -6.98 17.02
N ALA A 12 -6.06 -6.96 17.32
CA ALA A 12 -5.56 -6.79 18.68
C ALA A 12 -6.04 -5.48 19.32
N ALA A 13 -6.06 -4.39 18.56
CA ALA A 13 -6.47 -3.06 19.01
C ALA A 13 -7.94 -3.00 19.47
N LYS A 14 -8.84 -3.84 18.92
CA LYS A 14 -10.25 -3.91 19.34
C LYS A 14 -10.41 -4.32 20.80
N HIS A 15 -9.43 -5.02 21.35
CA HIS A 15 -9.50 -5.59 22.69
C HIS A 15 -8.84 -4.71 23.75
N ILE A 16 -8.17 -3.62 23.38
CA ILE A 16 -7.52 -2.71 24.35
C ILE A 16 -8.57 -2.19 25.35
N GLY A 17 -8.27 -2.33 26.64
CA GLY A 17 -9.19 -1.98 27.74
C GLY A 17 -10.09 -3.14 28.17
N TYR A 18 -10.04 -4.31 27.51
CA TYR A 18 -10.66 -5.53 28.00
C TYR A 18 -10.09 -5.92 29.37
N LYS A 19 -10.95 -6.38 30.27
CA LYS A 19 -10.62 -6.86 31.62
C LYS A 19 -11.11 -8.29 31.80
N GLU A 20 -10.27 -9.13 32.40
CA GLU A 20 -10.68 -10.47 32.80
C GLU A 20 -11.65 -10.45 33.99
N GLY A 21 -12.39 -11.54 34.15
CA GLY A 21 -13.12 -11.86 35.36
C GLY A 21 -12.22 -12.52 36.42
N PRO A 22 -12.77 -12.83 37.61
CA PRO A 22 -12.03 -13.51 38.66
C PRO A 22 -11.39 -14.81 38.18
N ASP A 23 -10.23 -15.18 38.75
CA ASP A 23 -9.56 -16.46 38.48
C ASP A 23 -9.17 -16.63 37.00
N ASN A 24 -8.61 -15.59 36.36
CA ASN A 24 -8.28 -15.55 34.93
C ASN A 24 -9.45 -15.89 33.99
N ASP A 25 -10.70 -15.66 34.41
CA ASP A 25 -11.88 -15.98 33.61
C ASP A 25 -12.02 -15.01 32.44
N ASN A 26 -11.73 -15.45 31.21
CA ASN A 26 -11.63 -14.53 30.07
C ASN A 26 -12.09 -15.13 28.73
N MET A 27 -12.45 -14.28 27.78
CA MET A 27 -12.99 -14.74 26.49
C MET A 27 -11.95 -15.46 25.61
N PHE A 28 -10.67 -15.12 25.75
CA PHE A 28 -9.60 -15.72 24.96
C PHE A 28 -9.32 -17.15 25.42
N GLY A 29 -9.26 -17.38 26.73
CA GLY A 29 -9.17 -18.72 27.34
C GLY A 29 -10.36 -19.60 26.99
N ARG A 30 -11.60 -19.07 27.07
CA ARG A 30 -12.80 -19.81 26.61
C ARG A 30 -12.76 -20.16 25.13
N TRP A 31 -12.33 -19.24 24.26
CA TRP A 31 -12.19 -19.51 22.82
C TRP A 31 -11.10 -20.54 22.55
N TYR A 32 -10.00 -20.49 23.32
CA TYR A 32 -8.90 -21.41 23.17
C TYR A 32 -9.30 -22.83 23.60
N GLY A 33 -10.12 -22.94 24.64
CA GLY A 33 -10.53 -24.19 25.28
C GLY A 33 -9.87 -24.45 26.63
N ASP A 34 -9.10 -23.48 27.15
CA ASP A 34 -8.33 -23.57 28.38
C ASP A 34 -8.49 -22.29 29.22
N ASN A 35 -9.73 -22.08 29.67
CA ASN A 35 -10.08 -20.92 30.48
C ASN A 35 -9.50 -21.02 31.89
N ASN A 36 -9.40 -19.88 32.60
CA ASN A 36 -8.86 -19.80 33.96
C ASN A 36 -7.33 -20.06 34.07
N GLN A 37 -6.62 -20.05 32.94
CA GLN A 37 -5.15 -20.11 32.86
C GLN A 37 -4.54 -18.76 32.44
N PRO A 38 -3.23 -18.54 32.62
CA PRO A 38 -2.54 -17.41 32.02
C PRO A 38 -2.74 -17.37 30.49
N TRP A 39 -3.20 -16.23 29.97
CA TRP A 39 -3.78 -16.16 28.62
C TRP A 39 -3.07 -15.21 27.65
N CYS A 40 -1.83 -14.79 27.92
CA CYS A 40 -1.07 -13.89 27.04
C CYS A 40 -0.87 -14.47 25.64
N ALA A 41 -0.44 -15.74 25.53
CA ALA A 41 -0.29 -16.44 24.26
C ALA A 41 -1.63 -16.80 23.61
N MET A 42 -2.66 -17.11 24.43
CA MET A 42 -4.01 -17.37 23.93
C MET A 42 -4.61 -16.12 23.28
N PHE A 43 -4.30 -14.92 23.79
CA PHE A 43 -4.66 -13.64 23.16
C PHE A 43 -4.01 -13.47 21.78
N VAL A 44 -2.70 -13.74 21.65
CA VAL A 44 -2.01 -13.70 20.34
C VAL A 44 -2.63 -14.71 19.37
N SER A 45 -2.88 -15.94 19.82
CA SER A 45 -3.54 -16.99 19.02
C SER A 45 -4.95 -16.58 18.57
N TYR A 46 -5.71 -15.93 19.45
CA TYR A 46 -7.04 -15.40 19.13
C TYR A 46 -6.94 -14.33 18.03
N CYS A 47 -6.04 -13.36 18.19
CA CYS A 47 -5.85 -12.29 17.23
C CYS A 47 -5.41 -12.85 15.86
N ALA A 48 -4.51 -13.82 15.84
CA ALA A 48 -4.10 -14.49 14.61
C ALA A 48 -5.28 -15.16 13.90
N ALA A 49 -6.08 -15.96 14.61
CA ALA A 49 -7.24 -16.63 14.03
C ALA A 49 -8.35 -15.67 13.56
N LYS A 50 -8.56 -14.55 14.26
CA LYS A 50 -9.61 -13.58 13.89
C LYS A 50 -9.19 -12.62 12.77
N SER A 51 -7.89 -12.42 12.58
CA SER A 51 -7.34 -11.64 11.47
C SER A 51 -7.04 -12.47 10.22
N GLY A 52 -7.05 -13.81 10.34
CA GLY A 52 -6.70 -14.73 9.26
C GLY A 52 -5.19 -14.92 9.08
N ASN A 53 -4.41 -14.76 10.14
CA ASN A 53 -2.96 -14.98 10.22
C ASN A 53 -2.60 -16.31 10.92
N ASP A 54 -3.56 -17.24 11.09
CA ASP A 54 -3.39 -18.51 11.81
C ASP A 54 -2.56 -19.57 11.07
N ASP A 55 -2.18 -19.30 9.82
CA ASP A 55 -1.22 -20.09 9.04
C ASP A 55 0.24 -19.64 9.24
N ILE A 56 0.46 -18.36 9.58
CA ILE A 56 1.79 -17.76 9.78
C ILE A 56 2.12 -17.41 11.24
N ILE A 57 1.16 -17.54 12.15
CA ILE A 57 1.33 -17.46 13.61
C ILE A 57 0.78 -18.76 14.21
N PRO A 58 1.54 -19.48 15.06
CA PRO A 58 1.04 -20.69 15.67
C PRO A 58 -0.19 -20.42 16.53
N ARG A 59 -1.04 -21.44 16.71
CA ARG A 59 -1.96 -21.50 17.84
C ARG A 59 -1.21 -22.09 19.03
N TYR A 60 -0.99 -21.29 20.08
CA TYR A 60 -0.21 -21.64 21.27
C TYR A 60 -0.77 -21.00 22.54
N GLU A 61 -0.67 -21.71 23.66
CA GLU A 61 -1.01 -21.23 25.01
C GLU A 61 0.23 -21.03 25.90
N GLY A 62 1.30 -21.78 25.65
CA GLY A 62 2.58 -21.64 26.34
C GLY A 62 3.59 -20.90 25.48
N CYS A 63 4.20 -19.83 26.01
CA CYS A 63 5.14 -18.97 25.27
C CYS A 63 6.30 -19.76 24.64
N SER A 64 6.85 -20.77 25.33
CA SER A 64 7.91 -21.63 24.80
C SER A 64 7.52 -22.35 23.50
N ALA A 65 6.26 -22.76 23.33
CA ALA A 65 5.80 -23.37 22.09
C ALA A 65 5.80 -22.36 20.92
N GLY A 66 5.50 -21.09 21.20
CA GLY A 66 5.63 -20.00 20.23
C GLY A 66 7.10 -19.77 19.83
N VAL A 67 8.00 -19.69 20.82
CA VAL A 67 9.45 -19.58 20.60
C VAL A 67 9.96 -20.71 19.70
N ASP A 68 9.67 -21.96 20.05
CA ASP A 68 10.09 -23.13 19.29
C ASP A 68 9.55 -23.09 17.86
N TRP A 69 8.29 -22.67 17.67
CA TRP A 69 7.68 -22.61 16.35
C TRP A 69 8.39 -21.63 15.41
N PHE A 70 8.71 -20.42 15.90
CA PHE A 70 9.40 -19.39 15.13
C PHE A 70 10.88 -19.74 14.89
N GLN A 71 11.58 -20.25 15.91
CA GLN A 71 12.98 -20.66 15.79
C GLN A 71 13.15 -21.80 14.78
N ASN A 72 12.31 -22.84 14.85
CA ASN A 72 12.38 -23.98 13.92
C ASN A 72 12.06 -23.62 12.46
N ARG A 73 11.50 -22.42 12.21
CA ARG A 73 11.17 -21.91 10.88
C ARG A 73 12.14 -20.83 10.39
N ASN A 74 13.22 -20.56 11.13
CA ASN A 74 14.14 -19.45 10.87
C ASN A 74 13.43 -18.08 10.82
N LEU A 75 12.39 -17.92 11.63
CA LEU A 75 11.59 -16.69 11.75
C LEU A 75 11.86 -15.96 13.07
N TRP A 76 13.00 -16.24 13.70
CA TRP A 76 13.38 -15.65 14.99
C TRP A 76 14.46 -14.58 14.83
N SER A 77 14.32 -13.46 15.54
CA SER A 77 15.33 -12.39 15.57
C SER A 77 15.49 -11.77 16.95
N SER A 78 16.59 -11.04 17.14
CA SER A 78 16.81 -10.15 18.27
C SER A 78 16.33 -8.70 18.02
N THR A 79 15.79 -8.41 16.84
CA THR A 79 15.36 -7.07 16.44
C THR A 79 13.83 -7.01 16.27
N PRO A 80 13.15 -5.96 16.76
CA PRO A 80 11.71 -5.82 16.55
C PRO A 80 11.35 -5.51 15.10
N SER A 81 10.15 -5.89 14.69
CA SER A 81 9.45 -5.36 13.51
C SER A 81 7.98 -5.13 13.86
N VAL A 82 7.27 -4.30 13.10
CA VAL A 82 5.82 -4.15 13.25
C VAL A 82 5.15 -5.51 13.00
N GLY A 83 4.20 -5.87 13.86
CA GLY A 83 3.51 -7.16 13.86
C GLY A 83 4.34 -8.35 14.36
N ALA A 84 5.59 -8.16 14.77
CA ALA A 84 6.35 -9.23 15.41
C ALA A 84 5.73 -9.63 16.75
N ILE A 85 5.90 -10.89 17.13
CA ILE A 85 5.53 -11.40 18.44
C ILE A 85 6.75 -11.31 19.35
N VAL A 86 6.73 -10.42 20.33
CA VAL A 86 7.80 -10.32 21.32
C VAL A 86 7.59 -11.36 22.41
N PHE A 87 8.68 -11.99 22.86
CA PHE A 87 8.68 -12.96 23.95
C PHE A 87 9.61 -12.49 25.07
N TYR A 88 9.17 -12.71 26.31
CA TYR A 88 9.86 -12.26 27.50
C TYR A 88 10.28 -13.40 28.41
N GLY A 89 11.27 -13.12 29.26
CA GLY A 89 11.73 -14.03 30.31
C GLY A 89 12.80 -15.03 29.87
N PRO A 90 13.31 -15.86 30.80
CA PRO A 90 14.29 -16.89 30.47
C PRO A 90 13.77 -17.82 29.37
N GLY A 91 14.51 -17.92 28.26
CA GLY A 91 14.09 -18.73 27.11
C GLY A 91 12.81 -18.24 26.40
N GLY A 92 12.30 -17.05 26.72
CA GLY A 92 11.07 -16.51 26.16
C GLY A 92 9.79 -17.16 26.69
N GLY A 93 9.87 -17.87 27.82
CA GLY A 93 8.77 -18.67 28.36
C GLY A 93 7.74 -17.91 29.21
N ASP A 94 8.02 -16.66 29.62
CA ASP A 94 7.25 -16.00 30.67
C ASP A 94 6.04 -15.24 30.13
N HIS A 95 6.19 -14.53 29.01
CA HIS A 95 5.13 -13.66 28.49
C HIS A 95 5.32 -13.38 26.99
N THR A 96 4.24 -12.97 26.32
CA THR A 96 4.28 -12.60 24.90
C THR A 96 3.28 -11.50 24.56
N GLU A 97 3.64 -10.63 23.61
CA GLU A 97 2.81 -9.51 23.15
C GLU A 97 3.05 -9.25 21.64
N ILE A 98 2.17 -8.48 21.00
CA ILE A 98 2.27 -8.10 19.58
C ILE A 98 2.92 -6.71 19.48
N VAL A 99 3.98 -6.56 18.70
CA VAL A 99 4.66 -5.27 18.47
C VAL A 99 3.81 -4.39 17.54
N GLU A 100 3.30 -3.27 18.05
CA GLU A 100 2.52 -2.30 17.29
C GLU A 100 3.42 -1.29 16.56
N SER A 101 4.46 -0.80 17.24
CA SER A 101 5.46 0.11 16.65
C SER A 101 6.78 0.03 17.42
N PHE A 102 7.84 0.60 16.87
CA PHE A 102 9.11 0.73 17.56
C PHE A 102 9.91 1.93 17.03
N ASP A 103 10.77 2.47 17.88
CA ASP A 103 11.78 3.46 17.53
C ASP A 103 13.17 2.97 17.97
N ASP A 104 14.17 3.84 17.98
CA ASP A 104 15.54 3.50 18.36
C ASP A 104 15.68 2.99 19.81
N SER A 105 14.74 3.34 20.69
CA SER A 105 14.83 3.15 22.13
C SER A 105 13.72 2.31 22.74
N THR A 106 12.56 2.26 22.08
CA THR A 106 11.30 1.77 22.65
C THR A 106 10.54 0.89 21.66
N ILE A 107 9.93 -0.19 22.13
CA ILE A 107 8.84 -0.88 21.44
C ILE A 107 7.51 -0.48 22.08
N THR A 108 6.49 -0.28 21.26
CA THR A 108 5.10 -0.20 21.68
C THR A 108 4.42 -1.51 21.31
N THR A 109 3.74 -2.15 22.25
CA THR A 109 3.12 -3.46 22.07
C THR A 109 1.64 -3.45 22.48
N ILE A 110 0.86 -4.40 21.98
CA ILE A 110 -0.47 -4.75 22.47
C ILE A 110 -0.36 -6.15 23.08
N GLY A 111 -0.59 -6.26 24.38
CA GLY A 111 -0.50 -7.51 25.13
C GLY A 111 -1.81 -7.86 25.81
N GLY A 112 -2.15 -9.15 25.86
CA GLY A 112 -3.17 -9.72 26.74
C GLY A 112 -2.54 -10.28 28.01
N ASN A 113 -3.33 -10.47 29.07
CA ASN A 113 -2.86 -10.85 30.40
C ASN A 113 -1.69 -9.99 30.89
N THR A 114 -1.77 -8.69 30.61
CA THR A 114 -0.80 -7.67 31.04
C THR A 114 -1.53 -6.59 31.83
N ASN A 115 -0.80 -5.63 32.38
CA ASN A 115 -1.35 -4.53 33.17
C ASN A 115 -0.46 -3.28 33.06
N ASP A 116 -0.90 -2.16 33.64
CA ASP A 116 -0.17 -0.88 33.57
C ASP A 116 1.23 -0.91 34.24
N ASP A 117 1.50 -1.86 35.13
CA ASP A 117 2.82 -2.03 35.77
C ASP A 117 3.73 -3.08 35.10
N GLY A 118 3.21 -3.91 34.19
CA GLY A 118 3.99 -4.90 33.43
C GLY A 118 4.38 -6.15 34.22
N SER A 119 3.63 -6.49 35.27
CA SER A 119 3.80 -7.75 36.00
C SER A 119 3.48 -8.97 35.12
N SER A 120 3.94 -10.15 35.53
CA SER A 120 3.75 -11.41 34.80
C SER A 120 2.32 -11.97 34.87
N ASN A 121 1.44 -11.39 35.71
CA ASN A 121 0.03 -11.75 35.83
C ASN A 121 -0.79 -10.48 35.71
N GLY A 122 -1.08 -10.08 34.48
CA GLY A 122 -1.94 -8.94 34.22
C GLY A 122 -3.41 -9.24 34.45
N ASP A 123 -4.27 -8.27 34.14
CA ASP A 123 -5.71 -8.35 34.34
C ASP A 123 -6.51 -7.94 33.09
N GLY A 124 -5.84 -7.78 31.95
CA GLY A 124 -6.48 -7.25 30.76
C GLY A 124 -5.59 -7.11 29.54
N VAL A 125 -6.12 -6.41 28.54
CA VAL A 125 -5.42 -6.09 27.29
C VAL A 125 -5.00 -4.63 27.30
N TYR A 126 -3.71 -4.37 27.11
CA TYR A 126 -3.14 -3.03 27.20
C TYR A 126 -2.15 -2.75 26.09
N ARG A 127 -2.01 -1.45 25.79
CA ARG A 127 -0.86 -0.94 25.06
C ARG A 127 0.29 -0.67 26.03
N ARG A 128 1.47 -1.21 25.76
CA ARG A 128 2.66 -1.08 26.61
C ARG A 128 3.77 -0.36 25.85
N HIS A 129 4.58 0.41 26.58
CA HIS A 129 5.82 0.99 26.06
C HIS A 129 6.99 0.40 26.83
N ILE A 130 7.89 -0.29 26.13
CA ILE A 130 8.94 -1.10 26.73
C ILE A 130 10.27 -0.69 26.10
N SER A 131 11.28 -0.44 26.93
CA SER A 131 12.61 -0.14 26.41
C SER A 131 13.14 -1.33 25.61
N ARG A 132 13.70 -1.07 24.42
CA ARG A 132 14.37 -2.07 23.58
C ARG A 132 15.56 -2.73 24.26
N ASN A 133 16.15 -2.06 25.26
CA ASN A 133 17.26 -2.57 26.06
C ASN A 133 16.78 -3.31 27.32
N SER A 134 15.47 -3.54 27.47
CA SER A 134 14.92 -4.29 28.60
C SER A 134 15.50 -5.70 28.61
N SER A 135 16.16 -6.05 29.71
CA SER A 135 16.72 -7.40 29.93
C SER A 135 15.65 -8.51 30.00
N ARG A 136 14.37 -8.13 30.09
CA ARG A 136 13.25 -9.07 30.04
C ARG A 136 12.96 -9.55 28.63
N ILE A 137 13.37 -8.83 27.57
CA ILE A 137 13.12 -9.23 26.19
C ILE A 137 14.05 -10.38 25.84
N TYR A 138 13.47 -11.52 25.48
CA TYR A 138 14.23 -12.67 25.00
C TYR A 138 14.47 -12.60 23.49
N GLY A 139 13.45 -12.21 22.72
CA GLY A 139 13.53 -12.04 21.29
C GLY A 139 12.17 -11.92 20.64
N TYR A 140 12.16 -12.02 19.31
CA TYR A 140 11.01 -11.73 18.47
C TYR A 140 10.78 -12.86 17.46
N GLY A 141 9.54 -13.35 17.40
CA GLY A 141 9.04 -14.15 16.30
C GLY A 141 8.48 -13.26 15.20
N HIS A 142 8.86 -13.50 13.95
CA HIS A 142 8.44 -12.72 12.78
C HIS A 142 7.50 -13.56 11.90
N PRO A 143 6.17 -13.37 12.00
CA PRO A 143 5.23 -13.98 11.08
C PRO A 143 5.57 -13.56 9.64
N ASN A 144 5.44 -14.50 8.70
CA ASN A 144 5.72 -14.23 7.29
C ASN A 144 4.55 -13.50 6.62
N TYR A 145 4.36 -12.24 6.99
CA TYR A 145 3.31 -11.41 6.44
C TYR A 145 3.47 -11.23 4.93
N ILE A 146 2.35 -11.22 4.23
CA ILE A 146 2.25 -10.57 2.92
C ILE A 146 2.32 -9.07 3.22
N GLU A 147 3.32 -8.38 2.70
CA GLU A 147 3.40 -6.93 2.82
C GLU A 147 2.10 -6.32 2.26
N ASP A 148 1.52 -5.34 2.97
CA ASP A 148 0.45 -4.53 2.37
C ASP A 148 1.00 -3.97 1.05
N ASP A 149 0.19 -4.01 -0.01
CA ASP A 149 0.53 -3.61 -1.39
C ASP A 149 0.75 -2.08 -1.48
N ASP A 150 1.72 -1.55 -0.73
CA ASP A 150 2.29 -0.20 -0.86
C ASP A 150 3.12 -0.09 -2.14
N MET A 151 3.30 -1.20 -2.86
CA MET A 151 3.85 -1.19 -4.20
C MET A 151 2.83 -0.56 -5.17
N PRO A 152 3.22 0.45 -5.95
CA PRO A 152 2.33 0.99 -6.95
C PRO A 152 2.00 -0.09 -7.97
N LYS A 153 0.74 -0.13 -8.36
CA LYS A 153 0.34 -0.81 -9.59
C LYS A 153 0.82 0.00 -10.78
N ARG A 154 1.09 -0.68 -11.89
CA ARG A 154 1.65 -0.06 -13.10
C ARG A 154 0.66 -0.09 -14.26
N VAL A 155 0.55 1.05 -14.93
CA VAL A 155 -0.06 1.21 -16.25
C VAL A 155 1.03 1.56 -17.27
N SER A 156 1.00 0.93 -18.44
CA SER A 156 1.93 1.16 -19.53
C SER A 156 1.22 0.98 -20.86
N LEU A 157 0.92 2.10 -21.50
CA LEU A 157 0.13 2.14 -22.71
C LEU A 157 0.90 2.84 -23.83
N ALA A 158 0.56 2.54 -25.06
CA ALA A 158 1.08 3.23 -26.22
C ALA A 158 0.05 3.38 -27.33
N ARG A 159 0.44 4.18 -28.31
CA ARG A 159 -0.15 4.30 -29.62
C ARG A 159 0.98 4.29 -30.64
N LYS A 160 1.08 3.21 -31.42
CA LYS A 160 2.08 3.08 -32.49
C LYS A 160 1.59 3.55 -33.87
N THR A 161 0.29 3.76 -34.01
CA THR A 161 -0.33 4.17 -35.27
C THR A 161 -0.46 5.68 -35.37
N GLU A 162 -0.37 6.21 -36.57
CA GLU A 162 -0.46 7.66 -36.80
C GLU A 162 -1.81 8.26 -36.33
N LEU A 163 -1.77 9.51 -35.89
CA LEU A 163 -2.94 10.33 -35.59
C LEU A 163 -2.68 11.78 -36.00
N VAL A 164 -3.55 12.32 -36.85
CA VAL A 164 -3.50 13.74 -37.22
C VAL A 164 -4.05 14.56 -36.05
N LEU A 165 -3.24 15.46 -35.50
CA LEU A 165 -3.66 16.38 -34.44
C LEU A 165 -4.22 17.65 -35.09
N LYS A 166 -5.52 17.88 -34.89
CA LYS A 166 -6.17 19.08 -35.44
C LYS A 166 -5.72 20.32 -34.70
N ARG A 167 -5.34 21.35 -35.45
CA ARG A 167 -5.03 22.67 -34.89
C ARG A 167 -6.19 23.25 -34.08
N ASN A 168 -5.86 24.09 -33.10
CA ASN A 168 -6.81 24.76 -32.20
C ASN A 168 -7.80 23.79 -31.55
N THR A 169 -7.38 22.54 -31.35
CA THR A 169 -8.19 21.47 -30.78
C THR A 169 -7.37 20.75 -29.74
N VAL A 170 -7.91 20.69 -28.52
CA VAL A 170 -7.38 19.82 -27.47
C VAL A 170 -7.68 18.37 -27.85
N THR A 171 -6.63 17.59 -28.10
CA THR A 171 -6.77 16.17 -28.43
C THR A 171 -6.44 15.34 -27.20
N GLN A 172 -7.40 14.57 -26.68
CA GLN A 172 -7.13 13.50 -25.72
C GLN A 172 -6.47 12.34 -26.46
N ILE A 173 -5.26 11.96 -26.09
CA ILE A 173 -4.47 10.98 -26.84
C ILE A 173 -5.02 9.57 -26.60
N PRO A 174 -5.58 8.89 -27.62
CA PRO A 174 -6.07 7.53 -27.47
C PRO A 174 -4.92 6.53 -27.53
N PHE A 175 -4.75 5.77 -26.46
CA PHE A 175 -3.88 4.60 -26.43
C PHE A 175 -4.65 3.36 -26.89
N ILE A 176 -3.98 2.51 -27.65
CA ILE A 176 -4.55 1.31 -28.28
C ILE A 176 -3.64 0.08 -28.16
N ASP A 177 -2.41 0.29 -27.69
CA ASP A 177 -1.45 -0.75 -27.36
C ASP A 177 -1.31 -0.79 -25.84
N GLU A 178 -1.54 -1.94 -25.22
CA GLU A 178 -1.40 -2.13 -23.76
C GLU A 178 -0.27 -3.11 -23.45
N TYR A 179 0.63 -2.70 -22.57
CA TYR A 179 1.75 -3.54 -22.11
C TYR A 179 1.65 -3.94 -20.64
N ALA A 180 0.99 -3.12 -19.83
CA ALA A 180 0.68 -3.41 -18.45
C ALA A 180 -0.53 -2.60 -18.01
N ASP A 181 -1.46 -3.25 -17.34
CA ASP A 181 -2.56 -2.62 -16.63
C ASP A 181 -2.87 -3.42 -15.35
N GLY A 182 -2.01 -3.25 -14.34
CA GLY A 182 -2.01 -4.06 -13.13
C GLY A 182 -3.30 -3.98 -12.28
N GLY A 183 -4.27 -3.15 -12.65
CA GLY A 183 -5.56 -3.10 -11.99
C GLY A 183 -6.65 -2.46 -12.84
N ASP A 184 -6.71 -2.84 -14.11
CA ASP A 184 -7.84 -2.59 -15.02
C ASP A 184 -8.25 -1.11 -15.08
N GLN A 185 -7.25 -0.23 -15.20
CA GLN A 185 -7.39 1.21 -15.32
C GLN A 185 -7.69 1.67 -16.76
N HIS A 186 -7.45 0.81 -17.74
CA HIS A 186 -7.57 1.10 -19.15
C HIS A 186 -8.63 0.21 -19.80
N PRO A 187 -9.55 0.75 -20.61
CA PRO A 187 -10.54 -0.10 -21.29
C PRO A 187 -9.88 -1.05 -22.30
N ASP A 188 -10.28 -2.33 -22.32
CA ASP A 188 -9.83 -3.35 -23.30
C ASP A 188 -9.89 -2.90 -24.77
N LYS A 189 -10.84 -2.03 -25.11
CA LYS A 189 -11.03 -1.50 -26.48
C LYS A 189 -10.10 -0.34 -26.82
N GLY A 190 -9.21 0.06 -25.90
CA GLY A 190 -8.41 1.27 -25.96
C GLY A 190 -9.19 2.51 -25.54
N GLY A 191 -8.49 3.64 -25.47
CA GLY A 191 -9.08 4.93 -25.14
C GLY A 191 -8.07 5.96 -24.63
N PRO A 192 -8.53 7.16 -24.25
CA PRO A 192 -7.62 8.21 -23.78
C PRO A 192 -7.24 8.14 -22.31
N ALA A 193 -8.02 7.41 -21.51
CA ALA A 193 -7.82 7.32 -20.06
C ALA A 193 -6.71 6.33 -19.72
N PHE A 194 -5.81 6.68 -18.81
CA PHE A 194 -4.76 5.78 -18.31
C PHE A 194 -4.83 5.54 -16.80
N ILE A 195 -5.67 6.29 -16.08
CA ILE A 195 -6.11 6.00 -14.70
C ILE A 195 -7.62 6.19 -14.69
N SER A 196 -8.38 5.25 -14.13
CA SER A 196 -9.85 5.29 -14.11
C SER A 196 -10.47 5.00 -12.75
N SER A 197 -9.66 4.89 -11.69
CA SER A 197 -10.12 4.75 -10.31
C SER A 197 -9.60 5.86 -9.40
N ASN A 198 -10.22 5.98 -8.23
CA ASN A 198 -9.74 6.81 -7.13
C ASN A 198 -8.32 6.39 -6.74
N SER A 199 -7.31 7.20 -7.05
CA SER A 199 -5.91 6.80 -6.92
C SER A 199 -4.97 7.99 -6.82
N ASP A 200 -3.93 7.86 -6.00
CA ASP A 200 -2.75 8.71 -6.12
C ASP A 200 -1.86 8.15 -7.25
N TYR A 201 -1.26 9.02 -8.06
CA TYR A 201 -0.44 8.57 -9.20
C TYR A 201 0.74 9.49 -9.50
N ILE A 202 1.77 8.88 -10.09
CA ILE A 202 2.83 9.55 -10.84
C ILE A 202 2.80 9.03 -12.27
N ALA A 203 3.10 9.89 -13.25
CA ALA A 203 3.04 9.49 -14.65
C ALA A 203 4.07 10.22 -15.51
N THR A 204 4.56 9.54 -16.54
CA THR A 204 5.33 10.14 -17.62
C THR A 204 4.70 9.74 -18.95
N ALA A 205 4.45 10.72 -19.81
CA ALA A 205 3.98 10.50 -21.17
C ALA A 205 5.00 11.05 -22.16
N ALA A 206 5.14 10.39 -23.30
CA ALA A 206 6.03 10.81 -24.37
C ALA A 206 5.34 10.68 -25.73
N ALA A 207 5.73 11.54 -26.67
CA ALA A 207 5.19 11.52 -28.03
C ALA A 207 6.23 11.95 -29.07
N THR A 208 6.06 11.47 -30.30
CA THR A 208 6.76 11.95 -31.48
C THR A 208 5.76 12.55 -32.46
N LEU A 209 5.94 13.83 -32.78
CA LEU A 209 5.23 14.51 -33.85
C LEU A 209 6.15 14.65 -35.06
N LYS A 210 5.66 14.27 -36.24
CA LYS A 210 6.40 14.30 -37.50
C LYS A 210 6.20 15.63 -38.23
N ASP A 211 7.27 16.10 -38.87
CA ASP A 211 7.30 17.27 -39.76
C ASP A 211 6.71 18.55 -39.17
N VAL A 212 6.89 18.76 -37.87
CA VAL A 212 6.48 19.96 -37.15
C VAL A 212 7.28 21.16 -37.66
N LYS A 213 6.57 22.21 -38.06
CA LYS A 213 7.19 23.43 -38.59
C LYS A 213 7.88 24.23 -37.48
N PRO A 214 9.00 24.90 -37.78
CA PRO A 214 9.63 25.83 -36.84
C PRO A 214 8.63 26.87 -36.31
N GLY A 215 8.63 27.10 -34.99
CA GLY A 215 7.78 28.10 -34.33
C GLY A 215 6.36 27.62 -33.98
N LEU A 216 5.99 26.39 -34.34
CA LEU A 216 4.73 25.78 -33.93
C LEU A 216 4.77 25.46 -32.42
N THR A 217 3.84 26.04 -31.66
CA THR A 217 3.68 25.87 -30.21
C THR A 217 2.72 24.72 -29.93
N ILE A 218 3.17 23.78 -29.11
CA ILE A 218 2.41 22.61 -28.67
C ILE A 218 2.28 22.72 -27.16
N GLN A 219 1.07 22.50 -26.64
CA GLN A 219 0.83 22.41 -25.21
C GLN A 219 0.41 21.00 -24.84
N THR A 220 0.96 20.49 -23.74
CA THR A 220 0.58 19.20 -23.20
C THR A 220 0.21 19.31 -21.73
N ARG A 221 -0.78 18.51 -21.31
CA ARG A 221 -1.18 18.40 -19.90
C ARG A 221 -1.89 17.09 -19.60
N PHE A 222 -1.77 16.65 -18.36
CA PHE A 222 -2.62 15.60 -17.79
C PHE A 222 -3.87 16.23 -17.20
N ASN A 223 -5.04 15.81 -17.66
CA ASN A 223 -6.32 16.31 -17.18
C ASN A 223 -7.12 15.19 -16.53
N GLU A 224 -7.97 15.56 -15.59
CA GLU A 224 -9.01 14.68 -15.09
C GLU A 224 -10.34 15.01 -15.77
N ILE A 225 -11.01 13.96 -16.24
CA ILE A 225 -12.30 14.02 -16.91
C ILE A 225 -13.35 13.25 -16.13
N ASN A 226 -14.60 13.70 -16.19
CA ASN A 226 -15.73 12.97 -15.65
C ASN A 226 -16.22 11.87 -16.62
N SER A 227 -17.28 11.15 -16.24
CA SER A 227 -17.89 10.09 -17.06
C SER A 227 -18.49 10.55 -18.40
N LYS A 228 -18.69 11.86 -18.59
CA LYS A 228 -19.12 12.46 -19.87
C LYS A 228 -17.95 12.89 -20.77
N GLY A 229 -16.72 12.75 -20.29
CA GLY A 229 -15.51 13.19 -21.01
C GLY A 229 -15.19 14.67 -20.84
N GLU A 230 -15.88 15.39 -19.96
CA GLU A 230 -15.64 16.81 -19.68
C GLU A 230 -14.49 16.96 -18.69
N THR A 231 -13.55 17.87 -18.97
CA THR A 231 -12.46 18.19 -18.04
C THR A 231 -13.02 18.80 -16.75
N VAL A 232 -12.67 18.20 -15.61
CA VAL A 232 -13.07 18.66 -14.26
C VAL A 232 -11.89 19.15 -13.43
N LYS A 233 -10.67 18.73 -13.75
CA LYS A 233 -9.44 19.21 -13.13
C LYS A 233 -8.33 19.29 -14.17
N GLU A 234 -7.73 20.46 -14.30
CA GLU A 234 -6.62 20.69 -15.23
C GLU A 234 -5.28 20.46 -14.55
N GLY A 235 -4.37 19.78 -15.25
CA GLY A 235 -2.96 19.72 -14.87
C GLY A 235 -2.18 20.95 -15.36
N PRO A 236 -0.93 21.11 -14.89
CA PRO A 236 -0.04 22.15 -15.37
C PRO A 236 0.25 21.97 -16.86
N ILE A 237 0.38 23.10 -17.54
CA ILE A 237 0.76 23.15 -18.95
C ILE A 237 2.26 22.96 -19.08
N GLU A 238 2.67 22.13 -20.02
CA GLU A 238 4.03 22.11 -20.55
C GLU A 238 4.00 22.57 -22.01
N GLU A 239 4.90 23.48 -22.36
CA GLU A 239 4.98 24.08 -23.69
C GLU A 239 6.18 23.53 -24.45
N HIS A 240 5.95 23.10 -25.68
CA HIS A 240 6.97 22.60 -26.59
C HIS A 240 6.96 23.43 -27.86
N GLN A 241 8.12 23.56 -28.50
CA GLN A 241 8.26 24.31 -29.73
C GLN A 241 8.85 23.44 -30.85
N GLY A 242 8.20 23.47 -32.00
CA GLY A 242 8.75 22.90 -33.23
C GLY A 242 10.01 23.66 -33.66
N THR A 243 11.06 22.92 -33.98
CA THR A 243 12.33 23.46 -34.54
C THR A 243 12.56 23.02 -35.99
N GLY A 244 11.61 22.28 -36.58
CA GLY A 244 11.70 21.68 -37.91
C GLY A 244 11.97 20.18 -37.86
N GLY A 245 11.26 19.40 -38.68
CA GLY A 245 11.36 17.95 -38.69
C GLY A 245 10.55 17.32 -37.57
N ASN A 246 11.08 16.28 -36.90
CA ASN A 246 10.38 15.62 -35.81
C ASN A 246 10.53 16.38 -34.49
N THR A 247 9.43 16.51 -33.76
CA THR A 247 9.41 17.02 -32.38
C THR A 247 9.14 15.88 -31.41
N TYR A 248 9.97 15.79 -30.37
CA TYR A 248 9.85 14.79 -29.31
C TYR A 248 9.37 15.49 -28.04
N ILE A 249 8.29 14.97 -27.47
CA ILE A 249 7.62 15.51 -26.29
C ILE A 249 7.86 14.52 -25.15
N THR A 250 8.12 15.02 -23.96
CA THR A 250 8.10 14.24 -22.71
C THR A 250 7.49 15.08 -21.63
N GLN A 251 6.42 14.61 -21.00
CA GLN A 251 5.75 15.30 -19.90
C GLN A 251 5.67 14.40 -18.68
N THR A 252 6.05 14.93 -17.52
CA THR A 252 6.02 14.19 -16.25
C THR A 252 5.10 14.85 -15.24
N ARG A 253 4.36 14.02 -14.50
CA ARG A 253 3.58 14.37 -13.32
C ARG A 253 4.21 13.67 -12.11
N ALA A 254 4.88 14.47 -11.28
CA ALA A 254 5.58 13.96 -10.09
C ALA A 254 4.64 13.56 -8.93
N GLY A 255 3.33 13.77 -9.08
CA GLY A 255 2.32 13.43 -8.09
C GLY A 255 0.99 14.12 -8.39
N ALA A 256 -0.10 13.37 -8.37
CA ALA A 256 -1.47 13.87 -8.46
C ALA A 256 -2.47 12.81 -7.96
N VAL A 257 -3.74 13.22 -7.89
CA VAL A 257 -4.85 12.37 -7.46
C VAL A 257 -5.86 12.31 -8.59
N CYS A 258 -6.39 11.12 -8.87
CA CYS A 258 -7.64 10.93 -9.61
C CYS A 258 -8.78 10.82 -8.60
N ASP A 259 -9.78 11.71 -8.68
CA ASP A 259 -10.89 11.71 -7.74
C ASP A 259 -11.90 10.59 -8.08
N PRO A 260 -12.73 10.15 -7.11
CA PRO A 260 -13.71 9.08 -7.34
C PRO A 260 -14.66 9.36 -8.51
N GLY A 261 -14.78 8.38 -9.42
CA GLY A 261 -15.68 8.45 -10.57
C GLY A 261 -15.12 9.20 -11.79
N ASN A 262 -13.93 9.78 -11.67
CA ASN A 262 -13.25 10.46 -12.75
C ASN A 262 -12.15 9.58 -13.37
N ARG A 263 -11.49 10.11 -14.41
CA ARG A 263 -10.42 9.44 -15.15
C ARG A 263 -9.33 10.42 -15.53
N VAL A 264 -8.09 9.98 -15.59
CA VAL A 264 -6.96 10.81 -16.04
C VAL A 264 -6.63 10.53 -17.50
N VAL A 265 -6.51 11.59 -18.29
CA VAL A 265 -6.15 11.56 -19.71
C VAL A 265 -4.92 12.43 -19.97
N TRP A 266 -4.16 12.10 -21.00
CA TRP A 266 -3.12 12.99 -21.53
C TRP A 266 -3.65 13.75 -22.75
N THR A 267 -3.46 15.06 -22.77
CA THR A 267 -3.89 15.91 -23.88
C THR A 267 -2.71 16.59 -24.55
N ILE A 268 -2.81 16.69 -25.88
CA ILE A 268 -1.92 17.50 -26.72
C ILE A 268 -2.78 18.50 -27.48
N GLU A 269 -2.39 19.76 -27.43
CA GLU A 269 -3.02 20.87 -28.14
C GLU A 269 -1.99 21.56 -29.05
N ILE A 270 -2.41 21.82 -30.28
CA ILE A 270 -1.62 22.57 -31.26
C ILE A 270 -2.14 24.01 -31.27
N ILE A 271 -1.35 24.93 -30.73
CA ILE A 271 -1.78 26.31 -30.39
C ILE A 271 -1.77 27.24 -31.61
N ASN A 272 -0.80 27.08 -32.51
CA ASN A 272 -0.62 27.97 -33.65
C ASN A 272 -0.16 27.19 -34.90
N GLY A 273 -0.13 27.89 -36.04
CA GLY A 273 0.33 27.36 -37.32
C GLY A 273 -0.78 26.99 -38.31
N ASP A 274 -0.35 26.66 -39.53
CA ASP A 274 -1.24 26.44 -40.69
C ASP A 274 -1.31 24.97 -41.13
N VAL A 275 -0.62 24.06 -40.44
CA VAL A 275 -0.52 22.64 -40.80
C VAL A 275 -0.85 21.78 -39.58
N ASP A 276 -1.69 20.76 -39.77
CA ASP A 276 -1.98 19.75 -38.76
C ASP A 276 -0.77 18.80 -38.64
N PRO A 277 -0.07 18.73 -37.49
CA PRO A 277 1.01 17.78 -37.29
C PRO A 277 0.47 16.35 -37.15
N THR A 278 1.32 15.38 -37.48
CA THR A 278 0.99 13.95 -37.34
C THR A 278 1.75 13.37 -36.15
N LEU A 279 1.02 12.89 -35.16
CA LEU A 279 1.55 12.04 -34.10
C LEU A 279 1.88 10.67 -34.70
N THR A 280 3.13 10.23 -34.60
CA THR A 280 3.57 8.91 -35.10
C THR A 280 3.75 7.89 -33.98
N TYR A 281 3.97 8.35 -32.76
CA TYR A 281 4.10 7.53 -31.57
C TYR A 281 3.66 8.31 -30.33
N ALA A 282 2.95 7.65 -29.42
CA ALA A 282 2.73 8.13 -28.06
C ALA A 282 2.82 6.97 -27.07
N GLU A 283 3.23 7.27 -25.85
CA GLU A 283 3.19 6.35 -24.72
C GLU A 283 2.89 7.07 -23.42
N VAL A 284 2.35 6.33 -22.46
CA VAL A 284 2.23 6.77 -21.08
C VAL A 284 2.58 5.62 -20.15
N GLN A 285 3.37 5.91 -19.13
CA GLN A 285 3.65 5.02 -18.03
C GLN A 285 3.21 5.70 -16.74
N ALA A 286 2.45 4.99 -15.92
CA ALA A 286 2.01 5.49 -14.63
C ALA A 286 2.19 4.42 -13.55
N ASN A 287 2.62 4.88 -12.38
CA ASN A 287 2.57 4.13 -11.14
C ASN A 287 1.46 4.74 -10.29
N TYR A 288 0.57 3.92 -9.76
CA TYR A 288 -0.59 4.39 -9.00
C TYR A 288 -0.88 3.54 -7.78
N TRP A 289 -1.46 4.20 -6.78
CA TRP A 289 -1.87 3.63 -5.50
C TRP A 289 -3.38 3.83 -5.35
N PRO A 290 -4.17 2.75 -5.39
CA PRO A 290 -5.60 2.82 -5.10
C PRO A 290 -5.87 3.41 -3.72
N ARG A 291 -6.93 4.23 -3.62
CA ARG A 291 -7.36 4.90 -2.38
C ARG A 291 -8.74 4.46 -1.93
#